data_AF-A0A3A0A8Y4-F1
#
_entry.id   AF-A0A3A0A8Y4-F1
#
_cell.length_a   1.000
_cell.length_b   1.000
_cell.length_c   1.000
_cell.angle_alpha   90.00
_cell.angle_beta   90.00
_cell.angle_gamma   90.00
#
_symmetry.space_group_name_H-M   'P 1'
#
loop_
_entity.id
_entity.type
_entity.pdbx_description
1 polymer ?
#
loop_
_entity_poly.entity_id
_entity_poly.type
_entity_poly.pdbx_seq_one_letter_code
_entity_poly.pdbx_strand_id
1 'polypeptide(L)'
;MQLASRFAPRSPVLRSARPLADDQIRRVAPSIFAEDKHGSRSERYCYIPTVAVLTELRKEGFQPFMVCQTRVRRDDRREYTKHMIRLRHASQINGREANEIILLNSHDGSSSYQMLAGMFRFACENGLVCGDTVADVRVPHKGDVAGHVIEGAYEVLEGFERAEASREAMQAVTLNEAEAEVFARSAIALKYDEADTAAPITERQVLQARRYDDNRSDLWSVFNRVQLCGSFHNWIYVERAFMWSNSG
;
A
#
# COMPACT_ATOMS: atom_id res chain seq x y z
N MET A 1 -4.62 -6.47 0.70
CA MET A 1 -3.88 -5.63 1.66
C MET A 1 -4.66 -5.45 2.96
N GLN A 2 -4.07 -5.78 4.11
CA GLN A 2 -4.69 -5.55 5.44
C GLN A 2 -3.70 -4.78 6.33
N LEU A 3 -4.11 -3.61 6.82
CA LEU A 3 -3.34 -2.88 7.84
C LEU A 3 -3.36 -3.66 9.15
N ALA A 4 -2.24 -3.66 9.87
CA ALA A 4 -2.09 -4.27 11.18
C ALA A 4 -3.13 -3.73 12.18
N SER A 5 -3.62 -2.50 11.97
CA SER A 5 -4.71 -1.97 12.76
C SER A 5 -5.48 -0.83 12.06
N ARG A 6 -6.72 -0.60 12.49
CA ARG A 6 -7.64 0.39 11.91
C ARG A 6 -7.54 1.75 12.60
N PHE A 7 -7.74 2.83 11.86
CA PHE A 7 -7.86 4.19 12.41
C PHE A 7 -9.34 4.53 12.61
N ALA A 8 -9.68 5.14 13.74
CA ALA A 8 -11.05 5.52 14.04
C ALA A 8 -11.52 6.67 13.12
N PRO A 9 -12.83 6.78 12.85
CA PRO A 9 -13.39 7.94 12.15
C PRO A 9 -12.98 9.25 12.84
N ARG A 10 -12.65 10.28 12.06
CA ARG A 10 -12.18 11.61 12.53
C ARG A 10 -10.82 11.60 13.26
N SER A 11 -10.00 10.58 13.07
CA SER A 11 -8.58 10.63 13.45
C SER A 11 -7.87 11.80 12.72
N PRO A 12 -7.01 12.59 13.40
CA PRO A 12 -6.20 13.62 12.76
C PRO A 12 -5.50 13.07 11.52
N VAL A 13 -5.72 13.74 10.39
CA VAL A 13 -5.11 13.39 9.12
C VAL A 13 -4.75 14.67 8.38
N LEU A 14 -3.58 14.67 7.76
CA LEU A 14 -3.16 15.70 6.82
C LEU A 14 -2.79 15.02 5.51
N ARG A 15 -3.29 15.58 4.41
CA ARG A 15 -3.01 15.18 3.04
C ARG A 15 -2.54 16.41 2.29
N SER A 16 -1.57 16.24 1.41
CA SER A 16 -1.03 17.32 0.60
C SER A 16 -0.68 16.78 -0.78
N ALA A 17 -0.79 17.65 -1.80
CA ALA A 17 -0.27 17.38 -3.14
C ALA A 17 1.26 17.64 -3.23
N ARG A 18 1.85 18.25 -2.21
CA ARG A 18 3.29 18.51 -2.07
C ARG A 18 3.87 17.76 -0.86
N PRO A 19 5.16 17.42 -0.86
CA PRO A 19 5.83 16.81 0.29
C PRO A 19 5.55 17.56 1.60
N LEU A 20 5.25 16.82 2.66
CA LEU A 20 5.03 17.35 4.01
C LEU A 20 6.36 17.59 4.71
N ALA A 21 6.51 18.79 5.29
CA ALA A 21 7.60 19.14 6.18
C ALA A 21 7.39 18.58 7.59
N ASP A 22 8.48 18.45 8.36
CA ASP A 22 8.44 17.83 9.69
C ASP A 22 7.57 18.59 10.69
N ASP A 23 7.50 19.91 10.59
CA ASP A 23 6.63 20.73 11.42
C ASP A 23 5.15 20.45 11.13
N GLN A 24 4.79 20.24 9.87
CA GLN A 24 3.43 19.85 9.45
C GLN A 24 3.09 18.45 9.95
N ILE A 25 4.01 17.50 9.82
CA ILE A 25 3.84 16.13 10.32
C ILE A 25 3.67 16.16 11.84
N ARG A 26 4.53 16.88 12.56
CA ARG A 26 4.53 16.96 14.03
C ARG A 26 3.24 17.53 14.60
N ARG A 27 2.62 18.51 13.92
CA ARG A 27 1.33 19.07 14.34
C ARG A 27 0.21 18.03 14.36
N VAL A 28 0.24 17.06 13.44
CA VAL A 28 -0.85 16.09 13.22
C VAL A 28 -0.55 14.76 13.91
N ALA A 29 0.69 14.30 13.81
CA ALA A 29 1.18 13.03 14.33
C ALA A 29 2.47 13.23 15.14
N PRO A 30 2.40 13.87 16.31
CA PRO A 30 3.58 14.08 17.17
C PRO A 30 4.27 12.76 17.56
N SER A 31 3.54 11.64 17.59
CA SER A 31 4.06 10.32 17.93
C SER A 31 5.20 9.85 17.01
N ILE A 32 5.23 10.30 15.75
CA ILE A 32 6.34 9.99 14.82
C ILE A 32 7.70 10.47 15.37
N PHE A 33 7.68 11.53 16.18
CA PHE A 33 8.86 12.20 16.71
C PHE A 33 9.08 11.93 18.21
N ALA A 34 8.39 10.96 18.80
CA ALA A 34 8.67 10.52 20.16
C ALA A 34 10.11 10.03 20.24
N GLU A 35 10.85 10.35 21.29
CA GLU A 35 12.26 9.93 21.42
C GLU A 35 12.40 8.51 21.99
N ASP A 36 11.34 7.98 22.63
CA ASP A 36 11.32 6.65 23.23
C ASP A 36 9.89 6.05 23.20
N LYS A 37 9.73 4.84 23.72
CA LYS A 37 8.45 4.20 24.00
C LYS A 37 7.72 4.86 25.17
N HIS A 38 6.40 4.69 25.22
CA HIS A 38 5.62 5.14 26.36
C HIS A 38 6.03 4.39 27.64
N GLY A 39 6.08 5.08 28.78
CA GLY A 39 6.53 4.49 30.07
C GLY A 39 5.71 3.29 30.56
N SER A 40 4.53 3.04 29.99
CA SER A 40 3.75 1.81 30.25
C SER A 40 4.30 0.56 29.56
N ARG A 41 5.38 0.67 28.77
CA ARG A 41 6.01 -0.43 28.04
C ARG A 41 7.19 -0.99 28.81
N SER A 42 7.22 -2.31 28.95
CA SER A 42 8.33 -3.01 29.61
C SER A 42 9.65 -2.83 28.85
N GLU A 43 10.77 -3.12 29.51
CA GLU A 43 12.11 -3.17 28.89
C GLU A 43 12.17 -4.07 27.65
N ARG A 44 11.43 -5.19 27.66
CA ARG A 44 11.32 -6.12 26.51
C ARG A 44 10.74 -5.49 25.23
N TYR A 45 10.06 -4.35 25.34
CA TYR A 45 9.52 -3.64 24.19
C TYR A 45 10.64 -2.85 23.51
N CYS A 46 10.94 -3.21 22.27
CA CYS A 46 11.96 -2.54 21.46
C CYS A 46 11.33 -1.36 20.71
N TYR A 47 11.83 -0.17 21.01
CA TYR A 47 11.38 1.07 20.37
C TYR A 47 11.93 1.15 18.93
N ILE A 48 11.08 1.56 18.00
CA ILE A 48 11.42 1.74 16.58
C ILE A 48 11.23 3.22 16.27
N PRO A 49 12.31 3.99 16.07
CA PRO A 49 12.19 5.41 15.77
C PRO A 49 11.61 5.66 14.39
N THR A 50 10.32 6.01 14.32
CA THR A 50 9.66 6.27 13.04
C THR A 50 10.31 7.44 12.28
N VAL A 51 10.74 8.49 13.00
CA VAL A 51 11.47 9.62 12.38
C VAL A 51 12.79 9.20 11.75
N ALA A 52 13.51 8.24 12.31
CA ALA A 52 14.75 7.73 11.73
C ALA A 52 14.47 6.96 10.45
N VAL A 53 13.47 6.06 10.45
CA VAL A 53 13.04 5.34 9.24
C VAL A 53 12.57 6.31 8.15
N LEU A 54 11.78 7.32 8.52
CA LEU A 54 11.37 8.39 7.59
C LEU A 54 12.56 9.14 7.00
N THR A 55 13.60 9.38 7.79
CA THR A 55 14.81 10.07 7.35
C THR A 55 15.58 9.24 6.33
N GLU A 56 15.73 7.93 6.56
CA GLU A 56 16.37 7.02 5.59
C GLU A 56 15.56 6.91 4.30
N LEU A 57 14.23 6.74 4.39
CA LEU A 57 13.36 6.70 3.21
C LEU A 57 13.43 7.99 2.37
N ARG A 58 13.61 9.14 3.01
CA ARG A 58 13.82 10.42 2.29
C ARG A 58 15.12 10.47 1.51
N LYS A 59 16.18 9.81 1.97
CA LYS A 59 17.44 9.68 1.23
C LYS A 59 17.25 8.85 -0.04
N GLU A 60 16.41 7.82 0.06
CA GLU A 60 15.97 6.98 -1.08
C GLU A 60 14.89 7.67 -1.96
N GLY A 61 14.70 8.98 -1.83
CA GLY A 61 13.78 9.74 -2.69
C GLY A 61 12.30 9.64 -2.33
N PHE A 62 11.92 8.94 -1.26
CA PHE A 62 10.53 8.88 -0.81
C PHE A 62 10.14 10.09 0.03
N GLN A 63 9.07 10.77 -0.38
CA GLN A 63 8.58 11.98 0.25
C GLN A 63 7.19 11.75 0.86
N PRO A 64 6.90 12.28 2.06
CA PRO A 64 5.62 12.06 2.73
C PRO A 64 4.52 12.97 2.15
N PHE A 65 3.35 12.41 1.84
CA PHE A 65 2.19 13.17 1.33
C PHE A 65 0.94 13.04 2.19
N MET A 66 0.91 12.04 3.07
CA MET A 66 -0.18 11.85 4.01
C MET A 66 0.35 11.35 5.33
N VAL A 67 -0.20 11.90 6.41
CA VAL A 67 0.08 11.46 7.77
C VAL A 67 -1.23 11.39 8.55
N CYS A 68 -1.33 10.39 9.43
CA CYS A 68 -2.48 10.18 10.29
C CYS A 68 -2.04 9.72 11.68
N GLN A 69 -2.76 10.11 12.72
CA GLN A 69 -2.55 9.61 14.07
C GLN A 69 -3.88 9.27 14.74
N THR A 70 -3.88 8.22 15.55
CA THR A 70 -5.06 7.83 16.34
C THR A 70 -5.36 8.88 17.42
N ARG A 71 -6.65 9.16 17.65
CA ARG A 71 -7.06 9.97 18.82
C ARG A 71 -7.01 9.13 20.07
N VAL A 72 -6.44 9.70 21.12
CA VAL A 72 -6.43 9.12 22.45
C VAL A 72 -7.25 9.98 23.40
N ARG A 73 -7.84 9.34 24.42
CA ARG A 73 -8.56 10.04 25.49
C ARG A 73 -7.62 10.58 26.56
N ARG A 74 -6.46 9.93 26.75
CA ARG A 74 -5.46 10.34 27.72
C ARG A 74 -4.34 11.08 27.03
N ASP A 75 -4.01 12.26 27.53
CA ASP A 75 -3.00 13.13 26.92
C ASP A 75 -1.59 12.53 26.98
N ASP A 76 -1.28 11.76 28.02
CA ASP A 76 0.01 11.07 28.17
C ASP A 76 0.31 10.07 27.04
N ARG A 77 -0.71 9.58 26.34
CA ARG A 77 -0.55 8.68 25.20
C ARG A 77 -0.47 9.40 23.86
N ARG A 78 -0.71 10.70 23.81
CA ARG A 78 -0.82 11.45 22.55
C ARG A 78 0.48 11.40 21.76
N GLU A 79 1.62 11.38 22.45
CA GLU A 79 2.95 11.33 21.83
C GLU A 79 3.45 9.91 21.55
N TYR A 80 2.67 8.87 21.82
CA TYR A 80 3.13 7.49 21.64
C TYR A 80 2.13 6.60 20.93
N THR A 81 0.92 7.10 20.70
CA THR A 81 -0.14 6.34 20.07
C THR A 81 0.18 6.01 18.62
N LYS A 82 -0.59 5.08 18.07
CA LYS A 82 -0.47 4.65 16.69
C LYS A 82 -0.57 5.81 15.70
N HIS A 83 0.35 5.81 14.75
CA HIS A 83 0.43 6.73 13.64
C HIS A 83 0.70 5.99 12.32
N MET A 84 0.45 6.67 11.22
CA MET A 84 0.71 6.21 9.86
C MET A 84 1.26 7.36 9.03
N ILE A 85 2.20 7.05 8.16
CA ILE A 85 2.69 7.96 7.12
C ILE A 85 2.67 7.24 5.77
N ARG A 86 2.24 7.94 4.73
CA ARG A 86 2.32 7.47 3.34
C ARG A 86 3.32 8.31 2.59
N LEU A 87 4.25 7.64 1.93
CA LEU A 87 5.31 8.25 1.14
C LEU A 87 5.17 7.87 -0.32
N ARG A 88 5.60 8.75 -1.22
CA ARG A 88 5.72 8.51 -2.67
C ARG A 88 7.13 8.81 -3.12
N HIS A 89 7.63 8.06 -4.09
CA HIS A 89 8.90 8.40 -4.70
C HIS A 89 8.84 9.73 -5.47
N ALA A 90 9.85 10.59 -5.34
CA ALA A 90 9.85 11.94 -5.88
C ALA A 90 9.71 12.00 -7.41
N SER A 91 10.24 11.00 -8.13
CA SER A 91 10.14 10.93 -9.60
C SER A 91 8.72 10.65 -10.11
N GLN A 92 7.84 10.13 -9.24
CA GLN A 92 6.51 9.65 -9.62
C GLN A 92 5.38 10.55 -9.09
N ILE A 93 5.69 11.71 -8.49
CA ILE A 93 4.70 12.61 -7.84
C ILE A 93 3.57 13.05 -8.80
N ASN A 94 3.88 13.22 -10.10
CA ASN A 94 2.92 13.62 -11.13
C ASN A 94 2.55 12.46 -12.07
N GLY A 95 2.99 11.24 -11.78
CA GLY A 95 2.67 10.06 -12.58
C GLY A 95 1.18 9.72 -12.50
N ARG A 96 0.68 8.91 -13.43
CA ARG A 96 -0.65 8.28 -13.29
C ARG A 96 -0.67 7.23 -12.16
N GLU A 97 0.52 6.73 -11.82
CA GLU A 97 0.80 5.62 -10.92
C GLU A 97 2.04 6.00 -10.10
N ALA A 98 2.03 5.72 -8.79
CA ALA A 98 3.17 5.95 -7.92
C ALA A 98 3.41 4.76 -7.01
N ASN A 99 4.68 4.42 -6.86
CA ASN A 99 5.16 3.57 -5.79
C ASN A 99 4.92 4.32 -4.48
N GLU A 100 4.09 3.76 -3.61
CA GLU A 100 3.92 4.28 -2.26
C GLU A 100 4.40 3.29 -1.21
N ILE A 101 4.93 3.87 -0.15
CA ILE A 101 5.21 3.15 1.10
C ILE A 101 4.21 3.65 2.14
N ILE A 102 3.51 2.72 2.79
CA ILE A 102 2.68 3.00 3.95
C ILE A 102 3.40 2.44 5.17
N LEU A 103 3.89 3.34 6.01
CA LEU A 103 4.48 2.99 7.30
C LEU A 103 3.46 3.22 8.40
N LEU A 104 3.23 2.20 9.21
CA LEU A 104 2.37 2.22 10.38
C LEU A 104 3.18 1.77 11.59
N ASN A 105 3.10 2.54 12.67
CA ASN A 105 3.81 2.21 13.90
C ASN A 105 3.06 2.72 15.14
N SER A 106 3.46 2.25 16.32
CA SER A 106 3.06 2.81 17.61
C SER A 106 4.23 2.72 18.59
N HIS A 107 4.21 3.54 19.64
CA HIS A 107 5.21 3.52 20.70
C HIS A 107 4.60 3.17 22.07
N ASP A 108 3.27 2.99 22.13
CA ASP A 108 2.54 2.52 23.31
C ASP A 108 2.11 1.04 23.20
N GLY A 109 2.54 0.35 22.14
CA GLY A 109 2.26 -1.07 21.87
C GLY A 109 0.81 -1.36 21.45
N SER A 110 0.08 -0.35 20.96
CA SER A 110 -1.26 -0.52 20.38
C SER A 110 -1.24 -1.12 18.96
N SER A 111 -0.07 -1.17 18.32
CA SER A 111 0.15 -1.82 17.03
C SER A 111 1.61 -2.25 16.89
N SER A 112 1.88 -3.24 16.05
CA SER A 112 3.24 -3.51 15.56
C SER A 112 3.68 -2.47 14.54
N TYR A 113 4.98 -2.44 14.26
CA TYR A 113 5.51 -1.80 13.07
C TYR A 113 5.08 -2.59 11.84
N GLN A 114 4.63 -1.87 10.81
CA GLN A 114 4.29 -2.42 9.51
C GLN A 114 4.74 -1.44 8.43
N MET A 115 5.37 -1.98 7.39
CA MET A 115 5.70 -1.25 6.19
C MET A 115 5.11 -2.00 5.00
N LEU A 116 4.18 -1.34 4.32
CA LEU A 116 3.55 -1.84 3.10
C LEU A 116 4.13 -1.07 1.93
N ALA A 117 4.53 -1.79 0.89
CA ALA A 117 4.92 -1.20 -0.36
C ALA A 117 4.01 -1.70 -1.46
N GLY A 118 3.62 -0.78 -2.35
CA GLY A 118 2.80 -1.12 -3.48
C GLY A 118 2.76 -0.01 -4.50
N MET A 119 2.32 -0.36 -5.70
CA MET A 119 2.08 0.62 -6.75
C MET A 119 0.63 1.09 -6.67
N PHE A 120 0.42 2.33 -6.23
CA PHE A 120 -0.91 2.89 -6.02
C PHE A 120 -1.21 3.97 -7.06
N ARG A 121 -2.44 3.96 -7.56
CA ARG A 121 -2.88 4.89 -8.61
C ARG A 121 -3.49 6.13 -7.97
N PHE A 122 -3.28 7.31 -8.55
CA PHE A 122 -3.51 8.62 -7.90
C PHE A 122 -4.95 8.97 -7.50
N ALA A 123 -5.95 8.15 -7.80
CA ALA A 123 -7.35 8.34 -7.38
C ALA A 123 -7.60 8.12 -5.86
N CYS A 124 -6.57 8.19 -5.02
CA CYS A 124 -6.62 7.91 -3.59
C CYS A 124 -6.88 9.15 -2.70
N GLU A 125 -7.48 10.24 -3.19
CA GLU A 125 -7.90 11.35 -2.30
C GLU A 125 -8.82 10.85 -1.15
N ASN A 126 -9.56 9.77 -1.41
CA ASN A 126 -10.45 9.10 -0.45
C ASN A 126 -9.80 7.92 0.31
N GLY A 127 -8.50 7.67 0.13
CA GLY A 127 -7.81 6.57 0.82
C GLY A 127 -8.16 5.16 0.32
N LEU A 128 -8.80 5.05 -0.86
CA LEU A 128 -9.04 3.78 -1.54
C LEU A 128 -7.74 3.32 -2.21
N VAL A 129 -7.13 2.30 -1.65
CA VAL A 129 -5.93 1.67 -2.17
C VAL A 129 -6.35 0.62 -3.21
N CYS A 130 -6.12 0.92 -4.49
CA CYS A 130 -6.14 -0.07 -5.57
C CYS A 130 -4.72 -0.11 -6.12
N GLY A 131 -4.05 -1.24 -5.94
CA GLY A 131 -2.64 -1.41 -6.25
C GLY A 131 -2.16 -2.76 -5.77
N ASP A 132 -1.21 -3.33 -6.50
CA ASP A 132 -0.60 -4.60 -6.15
C ASP A 132 0.31 -4.40 -4.93
N THR A 133 0.15 -5.26 -3.92
CA THR A 133 1.00 -5.19 -2.73
C THR A 133 2.28 -5.92 -3.06
N VAL A 134 3.33 -5.15 -3.20
CA VAL A 134 4.63 -5.64 -3.64
C VAL A 134 5.42 -6.21 -2.45
N ALA A 135 5.24 -5.62 -1.26
CA ALA A 135 5.78 -6.16 0.00
C ALA A 135 4.91 -5.78 1.22
N ASP A 136 4.85 -6.66 2.22
CA ASP A 136 4.17 -6.45 3.52
C ASP A 136 5.06 -6.91 4.66
N VAL A 137 5.90 -5.99 5.14
CA VAL A 137 6.86 -6.23 6.21
C VAL A 137 6.20 -5.90 7.54
N ARG A 138 6.24 -6.85 8.48
CA ARG A 138 5.71 -6.68 9.84
C ARG A 138 6.75 -7.03 10.88
N VAL A 139 7.10 -6.05 11.71
CA VAL A 139 8.12 -6.22 12.73
C VAL A 139 7.48 -6.10 14.11
N PRO A 140 7.48 -7.18 14.92
CA PRO A 140 7.04 -7.07 16.31
C PRO A 140 8.05 -6.23 17.11
N HIS A 141 7.58 -5.49 18.12
CA HIS A 141 8.44 -4.70 19.01
C HIS A 141 9.22 -5.56 20.03
N LYS A 142 9.82 -6.66 19.59
CA LYS A 142 10.55 -7.60 20.43
C LYS A 142 11.61 -8.33 19.59
N GLY A 143 12.78 -8.56 20.18
CA GLY A 143 13.89 -9.27 19.54
C GLY A 143 14.79 -8.32 18.74
N ASP A 144 15.43 -8.86 17.69
CA ASP A 144 16.23 -8.06 16.77
C ASP A 144 15.32 -7.24 15.85
N VAL A 145 14.99 -6.03 16.29
CA VAL A 145 14.06 -5.18 15.56
C VAL A 145 14.77 -4.35 14.49
N ALA A 146 16.02 -3.94 14.74
CA ALA A 146 16.78 -3.14 13.79
C ALA A 146 17.08 -3.94 12.51
N GLY A 147 17.52 -5.19 12.65
CA GLY A 147 17.78 -6.07 11.50
C GLY A 147 16.55 -6.24 10.62
N HIS A 148 15.41 -6.63 11.20
CA HIS A 148 14.18 -6.84 10.43
C HIS A 148 13.62 -5.57 9.77
N VAL A 149 13.78 -4.39 10.40
CA VAL A 149 13.35 -3.13 9.77
C VAL A 149 14.23 -2.79 8.56
N ILE A 150 15.54 -3.02 8.66
CA ILE A 150 16.48 -2.78 7.56
C ILE A 150 16.24 -3.77 6.41
N GLU A 151 16.16 -5.06 6.71
CA GLU A 151 15.90 -6.11 5.72
C GLU A 151 14.58 -5.86 4.99
N GLY A 152 13.52 -5.54 5.74
CA GLY A 152 12.24 -5.21 5.15
C GLY A 152 12.26 -3.95 4.27
N ALA A 153 13.15 -2.97 4.55
CA ALA A 153 13.29 -1.81 3.69
C ALA A 153 13.90 -2.20 2.33
N TYR A 154 14.90 -3.08 2.30
CA TYR A 154 15.44 -3.61 1.05
C TYR A 154 14.41 -4.43 0.26
N GLU A 155 13.64 -5.28 0.93
CA GLU A 155 12.55 -6.05 0.30
C GLU A 155 11.54 -5.12 -0.41
N VAL A 156 11.19 -4.01 0.25
CA VAL A 156 10.30 -2.99 -0.30
C VAL A 156 10.90 -2.33 -1.55
N LEU A 157 12.18 -1.96 -1.53
CA LEU A 157 12.85 -1.29 -2.65
C LEU A 157 13.00 -2.23 -3.86
N GLU A 158 13.51 -3.45 -3.66
CA GLU A 158 13.60 -4.46 -4.72
C GLU A 158 12.24 -4.80 -5.32
N GLY A 159 11.23 -4.85 -4.47
CA GLY A 159 9.86 -5.06 -4.89
C GLY A 159 9.43 -4.06 -5.96
N PHE A 160 9.71 -2.77 -5.75
CA PHE A 160 9.27 -1.72 -6.68
C PHE A 160 9.86 -1.88 -8.08
N GLU A 161 11.12 -2.29 -8.19
CA GLU A 161 11.75 -2.55 -9.49
C GLU A 161 11.03 -3.67 -10.24
N ARG A 162 10.68 -4.75 -9.54
CA ARG A 162 9.93 -5.88 -10.13
C ARG A 162 8.52 -5.46 -10.56
N ALA A 163 7.85 -4.66 -9.74
CA ALA A 163 6.52 -4.14 -10.04
C ALA A 163 6.54 -3.20 -11.26
N GLU A 164 7.55 -2.33 -11.35
CA GLU A 164 7.73 -1.43 -12.49
C GLU A 164 8.04 -2.20 -13.78
N ALA A 165 8.94 -3.19 -13.73
CA ALA A 165 9.24 -4.06 -14.86
C ALA A 165 8.02 -4.86 -15.33
N SER A 166 7.23 -5.40 -14.40
CA SER A 166 5.99 -6.14 -14.72
C SER A 166 4.96 -5.22 -15.39
N ARG A 167 4.77 -4.02 -14.86
CA ARG A 167 3.90 -2.98 -15.43
C ARG A 167 4.33 -2.62 -16.85
N GLU A 168 5.62 -2.38 -17.08
CA GLU A 168 6.16 -2.04 -18.40
C GLU A 168 5.97 -3.18 -19.40
N ALA A 169 6.24 -4.42 -18.98
CA ALA A 169 6.02 -5.60 -19.81
C ALA A 169 4.53 -5.76 -20.19
N MET A 170 3.61 -5.55 -19.25
CA MET A 170 2.17 -5.59 -19.54
C MET A 170 1.72 -4.43 -20.43
N GLN A 171 2.30 -3.24 -20.30
CA GLN A 171 1.99 -2.11 -21.16
C GLN A 171 2.48 -2.31 -22.60
N ALA A 172 3.52 -3.13 -22.81
CA ALA A 172 4.03 -3.47 -24.14
C ALA A 172 3.13 -4.46 -24.90
N VAL A 173 2.25 -5.20 -24.21
CA VAL A 173 1.32 -6.16 -24.83
C VAL A 173 0.00 -5.48 -25.14
N THR A 174 -0.32 -5.31 -26.42
CA THR A 174 -1.64 -4.82 -26.86
C THR A 174 -2.57 -6.01 -27.06
N LEU A 175 -3.79 -5.94 -26.51
CA LEU A 175 -4.83 -6.94 -26.70
C LEU A 175 -5.89 -6.44 -27.67
N ASN A 176 -6.33 -7.29 -28.58
CA ASN A 176 -7.56 -7.08 -29.32
C ASN A 176 -8.80 -7.44 -28.46
N GLU A 177 -9.99 -7.20 -28.99
CA GLU A 177 -11.24 -7.44 -28.26
C GLU A 177 -11.42 -8.90 -27.84
N ALA A 178 -11.11 -9.85 -28.71
CA ALA A 178 -11.23 -11.28 -28.42
C ALA A 178 -10.19 -11.73 -27.37
N GLU A 179 -8.96 -11.24 -27.44
CA GLU A 179 -7.90 -11.53 -26.45
C GLU A 179 -8.25 -10.96 -25.07
N ALA A 180 -8.81 -9.74 -25.02
CA ALA A 180 -9.30 -9.15 -23.78
C ALA A 180 -10.47 -9.94 -23.19
N GLU A 181 -11.38 -10.46 -24.03
CA GLU A 181 -12.47 -11.32 -23.59
C GLU A 181 -11.97 -12.65 -23.01
N VAL A 182 -11.00 -13.30 -23.67
CA VAL A 182 -10.37 -14.51 -23.13
C VAL A 182 -9.71 -14.23 -21.79
N PHE A 183 -8.97 -13.13 -21.67
CA PHE A 183 -8.35 -12.72 -20.41
C PHE A 183 -9.39 -12.53 -19.30
N ALA A 184 -10.48 -11.82 -19.58
CA ALA A 184 -11.56 -11.60 -18.63
C ALA A 184 -12.23 -12.91 -18.21
N ARG A 185 -12.47 -13.82 -19.17
CA ARG A 185 -13.04 -15.15 -18.91
C ARG A 185 -12.17 -15.97 -17.97
N SER A 186 -10.86 -16.02 -18.23
CA SER A 186 -9.90 -16.70 -17.36
C SER A 186 -9.90 -16.13 -15.94
N ALA A 187 -9.96 -14.80 -15.82
CA ALA A 187 -10.03 -14.15 -14.50
C ALA A 187 -11.35 -14.42 -13.76
N ILE A 188 -12.48 -14.49 -14.47
CA ILE A 188 -13.79 -14.87 -13.89
C ILE A 188 -13.72 -16.32 -13.39
N ALA A 189 -13.21 -17.25 -14.19
CA ALA A 189 -13.07 -18.66 -13.82
C ALA A 189 -12.19 -18.83 -12.57
N LEU A 190 -11.04 -18.15 -12.51
CA LEU A 190 -10.15 -18.17 -11.34
C LEU A 190 -10.83 -17.67 -10.06
N LYS A 191 -11.75 -16.71 -10.15
CA LYS A 191 -12.37 -16.12 -8.97
C LYS A 191 -13.56 -16.91 -8.46
N TYR A 192 -14.44 -17.34 -9.37
CA TYR A 192 -15.69 -17.97 -8.96
C TYR A 192 -15.56 -19.47 -8.75
N ASP A 193 -14.40 -20.05 -9.12
CA ASP A 193 -14.10 -21.49 -9.12
C ASP A 193 -15.16 -22.28 -9.91
N GLU A 194 -14.85 -23.50 -10.36
CA GLU A 194 -15.83 -24.33 -11.10
C GLU A 194 -16.93 -24.91 -10.18
N ALA A 195 -17.36 -24.19 -9.15
CA ALA A 195 -18.58 -24.52 -8.44
C ALA A 195 -19.76 -24.31 -9.40
N ASP A 196 -20.74 -25.23 -9.38
CA ASP A 196 -21.93 -25.35 -10.24
C ASP A 196 -22.84 -24.10 -10.37
N THR A 197 -22.39 -22.94 -9.93
CA THR A 197 -23.09 -21.65 -10.01
C THR A 197 -22.41 -20.75 -11.03
N ALA A 198 -23.13 -20.37 -12.08
CA ALA A 198 -22.64 -19.41 -13.07
C ALA A 198 -22.17 -18.11 -12.40
N ALA A 199 -21.04 -17.57 -12.87
CA ALA A 199 -20.50 -16.32 -12.36
C ALA A 199 -21.54 -15.19 -12.47
N PRO A 200 -21.72 -14.36 -11.44
CA PRO A 200 -22.72 -13.29 -11.41
C PRO A 200 -22.37 -12.10 -12.31
N ILE A 201 -21.26 -12.18 -13.06
CA ILE A 201 -20.74 -11.11 -13.92
C ILE A 201 -20.25 -11.69 -15.24
N THR A 202 -20.42 -10.94 -16.33
CA THR A 202 -19.94 -11.31 -17.66
C THR A 202 -18.61 -10.65 -17.99
N GLU A 203 -17.89 -11.20 -18.98
CA GLU A 203 -16.63 -10.65 -19.50
C GLU A 203 -16.80 -9.19 -19.92
N ARG A 204 -17.90 -8.87 -20.60
CA ARG A 204 -18.20 -7.49 -21.03
C ARG A 204 -18.40 -6.54 -19.84
N GLN A 205 -19.04 -7.00 -18.76
CA GLN A 205 -19.19 -6.20 -17.53
C GLN A 205 -17.84 -5.99 -16.82
N VAL A 206 -16.96 -6.99 -16.89
CA VAL A 206 -15.61 -6.94 -16.33
C VAL A 206 -14.69 -6.01 -17.12
N LEU A 207 -14.78 -6.04 -18.45
CA LEU A 207 -13.96 -5.22 -19.35
C LEU A 207 -14.42 -3.76 -19.47
N GLN A 208 -15.55 -3.40 -18.87
CA GLN A 208 -16.03 -2.02 -18.89
C GLN A 208 -15.09 -1.11 -18.08
N ALA A 209 -14.46 -0.16 -18.76
CA ALA A 209 -13.60 0.82 -18.12
C ALA A 209 -14.40 1.71 -17.16
N ARG A 210 -14.06 1.64 -15.87
CA ARG A 210 -14.67 2.48 -14.82
C ARG A 210 -13.89 3.78 -14.59
N ARG A 211 -12.66 3.85 -15.09
CA ARG A 211 -11.75 5.00 -15.01
C ARG A 211 -11.26 5.34 -16.41
N TYR A 212 -11.07 6.63 -16.67
CA TYR A 212 -10.62 7.11 -17.96
C TYR A 212 -9.25 6.55 -18.36
N ASP A 213 -8.32 6.42 -17.39
CA ASP A 213 -6.96 5.92 -17.65
C ASP A 213 -6.90 4.43 -18.02
N ASP A 214 -7.99 3.67 -17.82
CA ASP A 214 -8.09 2.25 -18.14
C ASP A 214 -8.66 1.98 -19.54
N ASN A 215 -8.96 3.02 -20.32
CA ASN A 215 -9.53 2.87 -21.67
C ASN A 215 -8.56 2.30 -22.72
N ARG A 216 -7.26 2.19 -22.41
CA ARG A 216 -6.25 1.68 -23.35
C ARG A 216 -6.35 0.16 -23.50
N SER A 217 -6.05 -0.35 -24.68
CA SER A 217 -6.11 -1.78 -25.00
C SER A 217 -4.87 -2.59 -24.60
N ASP A 218 -3.93 -2.01 -23.86
CA ASP A 218 -2.79 -2.75 -23.30
C ASP A 218 -3.22 -3.70 -22.17
N LEU A 219 -2.47 -4.81 -22.00
CA LEU A 219 -2.74 -5.85 -21.01
C LEU A 219 -2.78 -5.27 -19.60
N TRP A 220 -1.95 -4.27 -19.28
CA TRP A 220 -1.99 -3.58 -17.99
C TRP A 220 -3.33 -2.89 -17.75
N SER A 221 -3.83 -2.14 -18.73
CA SER A 221 -5.11 -1.44 -18.63
C SER A 221 -6.29 -2.41 -18.59
N VAL A 222 -6.25 -3.50 -19.36
CA VAL A 222 -7.27 -4.58 -19.31
C VAL A 222 -7.26 -5.29 -17.95
N PHE A 223 -6.08 -5.63 -17.42
CA PHE A 223 -5.93 -6.21 -16.08
C PHE A 223 -6.54 -5.31 -15.00
N ASN A 224 -6.29 -4.01 -15.06
CA ASN A 224 -6.88 -3.03 -14.14
C ASN A 224 -8.41 -3.00 -14.20
N ARG A 225 -9.02 -3.06 -15.39
CA ARG A 225 -10.49 -3.14 -15.52
C ARG A 225 -11.05 -4.38 -14.82
N VAL A 226 -10.39 -5.51 -15.04
CA VAL A 226 -10.77 -6.79 -14.44
C VAL A 226 -10.74 -6.73 -12.91
N GLN A 227 -9.69 -6.18 -12.32
CA GLN A 227 -9.57 -5.99 -10.86
C GLN A 227 -10.68 -5.11 -10.28
N LEU A 228 -11.16 -4.10 -11.01
CA LEU A 228 -12.16 -3.15 -10.54
C LEU A 228 -13.60 -3.69 -10.62
N CYS A 229 -13.84 -4.80 -11.32
CA CYS A 229 -15.16 -5.42 -11.42
C CYS A 229 -15.46 -6.31 -10.21
N GLY A 230 -15.66 -5.69 -9.06
CA GLY A 230 -16.16 -6.35 -7.85
C GLY A 230 -16.35 -5.37 -6.71
N SER A 231 -17.60 -5.12 -6.33
CA SER A 231 -17.92 -4.43 -5.08
C SER A 231 -17.44 -5.28 -3.91
N PHE A 232 -16.60 -4.70 -3.05
CA PHE A 232 -16.12 -5.24 -1.76
C PHE A 232 -15.18 -6.48 -1.80
N HIS A 233 -13.90 -6.20 -1.51
CA HIS A 233 -13.00 -6.98 -0.64
C HIS A 233 -12.18 -8.20 -1.11
N ASN A 234 -12.25 -8.74 -2.33
CA ASN A 234 -11.40 -9.94 -2.61
C ASN A 234 -11.05 -10.19 -4.10
N TRP A 235 -10.12 -9.40 -4.66
CA TRP A 235 -9.46 -9.69 -5.96
C TRP A 235 -7.93 -9.88 -5.84
N ILE A 236 -7.42 -10.15 -4.63
CA ILE A 236 -5.98 -10.41 -4.35
C ILE A 236 -5.47 -11.69 -5.06
N TYR A 237 -6.36 -12.56 -5.55
CA TYR A 237 -5.98 -13.87 -6.09
C TYR A 237 -5.41 -13.87 -7.51
N VAL A 238 -5.66 -12.85 -8.33
CA VAL A 238 -5.12 -12.80 -9.71
C VAL A 238 -3.64 -12.39 -9.73
N GLU A 239 -3.17 -11.64 -8.73
CA GLU A 239 -1.75 -11.25 -8.55
C GLU A 239 -0.83 -12.48 -8.50
N ARG A 240 -1.21 -13.53 -7.75
CA ARG A 240 -0.35 -14.71 -7.55
C ARG A 240 -0.16 -15.55 -8.81
N ALA A 241 -1.16 -15.59 -9.69
CA ALA A 241 -1.08 -16.40 -10.90
C ALA A 241 -0.22 -15.77 -12.00
N PHE A 242 -0.24 -14.43 -12.14
CA PHE A 242 0.46 -13.75 -13.24
C PHE A 242 1.85 -13.23 -12.87
N MET A 243 2.11 -12.83 -11.62
CA MET A 243 3.45 -12.35 -11.23
C MET A 243 4.48 -13.47 -11.04
N TRP A 244 4.05 -14.71 -10.79
CA TRP A 244 4.94 -15.84 -10.45
C TRP A 244 5.07 -16.90 -11.55
N SER A 245 4.31 -16.79 -12.65
CA SER A 245 4.37 -17.76 -13.76
C SER A 245 5.51 -17.55 -14.75
N ASN A 246 6.33 -16.50 -14.60
CA ASN A 246 7.51 -16.26 -15.43
C ASN A 246 8.83 -16.78 -14.81
N SER A 247 8.73 -17.67 -13.82
CA SER A 247 9.88 -18.46 -13.35
C SER A 247 10.07 -19.67 -14.28
N GLY A 248 10.61 -19.41 -15.48
CA GLY A 248 11.20 -20.43 -16.35
C GLY A 248 12.70 -20.51 -16.13
#